data_AF-A0A7S1RDS1-F1
#
_entry.id   AF-A0A7S1RDS1-F1
#
_cell.length_a   1.000
_cell.length_b   1.000
_cell.length_c   1.000
_cell.angle_alpha   90.00
_cell.angle_beta   90.00
_cell.angle_gamma   90.00
#
_symmetry.space_group_name_H-M   'P 1'
#
loop_
_entity.id
_entity.type
_entity.pdbx_description
1 polymer ?
#
loop_
_entity_poly.entity_id
_entity_poly.type
_entity_poly.pdbx_seq_one_letter_code
_entity_poly.pdbx_strand_id
1 'polypeptide(L)'
;ACSIWSNAKGDQFDWTRKSGGTPSGSTGPQKGAFDGSFFLYIETSSPRRSGDKAVLQSVPLILSGPTAMRFRYNMYGNTIGSLEVKADGATLWTARGNKGTAWLEATVPLPSGTN
;
A
#
# COMPACT_ATOMS: atom_id res chain seq x y z
N ALA A 1 -1.82 -17.60 -13.41
CA ALA A 1 -2.31 -16.46 -12.61
C ALA A 1 -1.43 -15.26 -12.94
N CYS A 2 -2.02 -14.16 -13.42
CA CYS A 2 -1.30 -12.92 -13.72
C CYS A 2 -1.07 -12.16 -12.41
N SER A 3 0.01 -12.45 -11.68
CA SER A 3 0.38 -11.64 -10.51
C SER A 3 1.34 -10.56 -10.98
N ILE A 4 0.79 -9.43 -11.44
CA ILE A 4 1.62 -8.28 -11.84
C ILE A 4 2.38 -7.70 -10.66
N TRP A 5 1.91 -7.91 -9.42
CA TRP A 5 2.52 -7.42 -8.18
C TRP A 5 3.36 -8.49 -7.49
N SER A 6 4.49 -8.05 -6.92
CA SER A 6 5.38 -8.85 -6.08
C SER A 6 6.04 -7.97 -5.02
N ASN A 7 6.45 -8.56 -3.90
CA ASN A 7 7.32 -7.85 -2.96
C ASN A 7 8.68 -7.58 -3.62
N ALA A 8 9.23 -6.40 -3.37
CA ALA A 8 10.58 -6.10 -3.74
C ALA A 8 11.58 -6.98 -2.97
N LYS A 9 12.82 -6.98 -3.44
CA LYS A 9 13.93 -7.61 -2.72
C LYS A 9 14.87 -6.52 -2.24
N GLY A 10 15.42 -6.69 -1.04
CA GLY A 10 16.42 -5.77 -0.48
C GLY A 10 15.84 -4.56 0.26
N ASP A 11 14.52 -4.47 0.42
CA ASP A 11 13.86 -3.67 1.44
C ASP A 11 13.83 -4.41 2.79
N GLN A 12 13.31 -3.75 3.82
CA GLN A 12 13.45 -4.23 5.20
C GLN A 12 12.44 -5.31 5.57
N PHE A 13 11.28 -5.34 4.92
CA PHE A 13 10.22 -6.32 5.17
C PHE A 13 9.17 -6.32 4.07
N ASP A 14 8.28 -7.31 4.10
CA ASP A 14 7.33 -7.57 3.03
C ASP A 14 5.88 -7.20 3.38
N TRP A 15 5.10 -6.89 2.33
CA TRP A 15 3.64 -6.90 2.40
C TRP A 15 3.14 -8.34 2.54
N THR A 16 2.15 -8.52 3.41
CA THR A 16 1.52 -9.83 3.66
C THR A 16 0.04 -9.77 3.35
N ARG A 17 -0.52 -10.89 2.88
CA ARG A 17 -1.96 -11.02 2.69
C ARG A 17 -2.61 -11.37 4.03
N LYS A 18 -3.61 -10.60 4.43
CA LYS A 18 -4.31 -10.74 5.71
C LYS A 18 -5.81 -10.76 5.54
N SER A 19 -6.51 -11.40 6.47
CA SER A 19 -7.95 -11.35 6.67
C SER A 19 -8.28 -10.98 8.14
N GLY A 20 -9.49 -10.47 8.40
CA GLY A 20 -9.89 -10.04 9.74
C GLY A 20 -9.14 -8.80 10.25
N GLY A 21 -9.13 -8.59 11.57
CA GLY A 21 -8.47 -7.45 12.20
C GLY A 21 -6.94 -7.50 12.18
N THR A 22 -6.28 -6.39 12.51
CA THR A 22 -4.83 -6.34 12.72
C THR A 22 -4.41 -7.01 14.04
N PRO A 23 -3.18 -7.57 14.15
CA PRO A 23 -2.71 -8.22 15.38
C PRO A 23 -2.50 -7.24 16.53
N SER A 24 -2.04 -6.02 16.22
CA SER A 24 -1.79 -4.97 17.19
C SER A 24 -3.08 -4.28 17.64
N GLY A 25 -3.08 -3.81 18.90
CA GLY A 25 -4.15 -2.98 19.44
C GLY A 25 -4.13 -1.56 18.87
N SER A 26 -5.30 -0.92 18.78
CA SER A 26 -5.46 0.44 18.26
C SER A 26 -4.88 0.66 16.85
N THR A 27 -4.89 -0.39 16.03
CA THR A 27 -4.56 -0.35 14.61
C THR A 27 -5.72 -0.86 13.77
N GLY A 28 -5.67 -0.59 12.47
CA GLY A 28 -6.75 -0.92 11.53
C GLY A 28 -6.26 -1.67 10.31
N PRO A 29 -7.18 -2.36 9.60
CA PRO A 29 -8.64 -2.31 9.79
C PRO A 29 -9.15 -3.15 10.98
N GLN A 30 -10.21 -2.69 11.66
CA GLN A 30 -10.81 -3.42 12.79
C GLN A 30 -11.74 -4.56 12.34
N LYS A 31 -12.47 -4.37 11.24
CA LYS A 31 -13.47 -5.32 10.71
C LYS A 31 -12.97 -6.14 9.51
N GLY A 32 -11.70 -6.00 9.14
CA GLY A 32 -11.11 -6.64 7.97
C GLY A 32 -11.17 -5.81 6.68
N ALA A 33 -11.06 -6.50 5.54
CA ALA A 33 -11.00 -5.88 4.22
C ALA A 33 -12.23 -5.00 3.96
N PHE A 34 -12.06 -3.96 3.11
CA PHE A 34 -13.20 -3.14 2.68
C PHE A 34 -14.21 -3.98 1.87
N ASP A 35 -13.70 -4.83 0.99
CA ASP A 35 -14.48 -5.76 0.18
C ASP A 35 -13.80 -7.14 0.19
N GLY A 36 -14.60 -8.20 0.15
CA GLY A 36 -14.14 -9.57 0.28
C GLY A 36 -13.48 -9.88 1.63
N SER A 37 -12.56 -10.84 1.63
CA SER A 37 -11.96 -11.36 2.87
C SER A 37 -10.52 -10.91 3.11
N PHE A 38 -9.84 -10.37 2.08
CA PHE A 38 -8.39 -10.19 2.13
C PHE A 38 -7.93 -8.79 1.73
N PHE A 39 -6.87 -8.33 2.38
CA PHE A 39 -6.16 -7.10 2.06
C PHE A 39 -4.64 -7.33 2.19
N LEU A 40 -3.86 -6.45 1.59
CA LEU A 40 -2.41 -6.40 1.83
C LEU A 40 -2.13 -5.56 3.07
N TYR A 41 -1.21 -6.03 3.89
CA TYR A 41 -0.97 -5.52 5.21
C TYR A 41 0.52 -5.45 5.52
N ILE A 42 0.88 -4.37 6.21
CA ILE A 42 2.15 -4.22 6.90
C ILE A 42 1.93 -3.87 8.35
N GLU A 43 2.65 -4.54 9.24
CA GLU A 43 2.77 -4.10 10.63
C GLU A 43 3.76 -2.93 10.68
N THR A 44 3.37 -1.82 11.30
CA THR A 44 4.22 -0.62 11.43
C THR A 44 4.75 -0.45 12.85
N SER A 45 4.21 -1.21 13.81
CA SER A 45 4.68 -1.23 15.18
C SER A 45 5.89 -2.16 15.35
N SER A 46 6.32 -2.37 16.59
CA SER A 46 7.49 -3.20 16.92
C SER A 46 7.41 -4.56 16.19
N PRO A 47 8.49 -5.00 15.51
CA PRO A 47 9.87 -4.50 15.61
C PRO A 47 10.27 -3.44 14.56
N ARG A 48 9.33 -2.85 13.82
CA ARG A 48 9.65 -1.83 12.80
C ARG A 48 10.21 -0.56 13.42
N ARG A 49 11.11 0.09 12.70
CA ARG A 49 11.74 1.37 13.03
C ARG A 49 11.34 2.43 12.02
N SER A 50 11.42 3.70 12.43
CA SER A 50 11.24 4.82 11.51
C SER A 50 12.24 4.73 10.36
N GLY A 51 11.73 4.75 9.13
CA GLY A 51 12.54 4.61 7.91
C GLY A 51 12.60 3.19 7.34
N ASP A 52 12.10 2.17 8.05
CA ASP A 52 11.88 0.84 7.47
C ASP A 52 10.87 0.93 6.33
N LYS A 53 11.09 0.18 5.25
CA LYS A 53 10.23 0.17 4.07
C LYS A 53 9.85 -1.25 3.69
N ALA A 54 8.65 -1.34 3.12
CA ALA A 54 8.15 -2.48 2.38
C ALA A 54 7.61 -1.98 1.04
N VAL A 55 8.13 -2.52 -0.05
CA VAL A 55 7.82 -2.09 -1.41
C VAL A 55 7.10 -3.22 -2.12
N LEU A 56 5.85 -2.97 -2.51
CA LEU A 56 5.14 -3.81 -3.46
C LEU A 56 5.34 -3.20 -4.86
N GLN A 57 5.92 -3.96 -5.78
CA GLN A 57 6.25 -3.49 -7.11
C GLN A 57 5.52 -4.31 -8.17
N SER A 58 5.16 -3.64 -9.27
CA SER A 58 4.64 -4.33 -10.43
C SER A 58 5.77 -4.81 -11.35
N VAL A 59 5.45 -5.70 -12.29
CA VAL A 59 6.24 -5.80 -13.52
C VAL A 59 6.25 -4.44 -14.24
N PRO A 60 7.24 -4.12 -15.08
CA PRO A 60 7.18 -2.94 -15.93
C PRO A 60 5.90 -2.93 -16.78
N LEU A 61 5.20 -1.79 -16.80
CA LEU A 61 3.96 -1.62 -17.54
C LEU A 61 4.15 -0.54 -18.60
N ILE A 62 3.77 -0.81 -19.84
CA ILE A 62 3.67 0.19 -20.90
C ILE A 62 2.20 0.59 -21.00
N LEU A 63 1.90 1.84 -20.63
CA LEU A 63 0.55 2.38 -20.61
C LEU A 63 0.33 3.24 -21.86
N SER A 64 -0.48 2.78 -22.80
CA SER A 64 -0.69 3.40 -24.12
C SER A 64 -1.70 4.55 -24.13
N GLY A 65 -2.17 5.00 -22.97
CA GLY A 65 -3.18 6.07 -22.85
C GLY A 65 -3.47 6.46 -21.41
N PRO A 66 -4.37 7.45 -21.20
CA PRO A 66 -4.72 7.94 -19.87
C PRO A 66 -5.18 6.78 -18.97
N THR A 67 -4.38 6.50 -17.95
CA THR A 67 -4.60 5.38 -17.04
C THR A 67 -4.49 5.89 -15.61
N ALA A 68 -5.29 5.34 -14.69
CA ALA A 68 -5.19 5.65 -13.28
C ALA A 68 -5.23 4.38 -12.44
N MET A 69 -4.42 4.34 -11.38
CA MET A 69 -4.50 3.30 -10.36
C MET A 69 -5.50 3.74 -9.29
N ARG A 70 -6.53 2.91 -9.05
CA ARG A 70 -7.47 3.08 -7.96
C ARG A 70 -7.28 2.01 -6.90
N PHE A 71 -7.18 2.41 -5.65
CA PHE A 71 -7.02 1.49 -4.52
C PHE A 71 -7.68 2.04 -3.25
N ARG A 72 -7.99 1.12 -2.35
CA ARG A 72 -8.47 1.46 -1.00
C ARG A 72 -7.38 1.18 0.03
N TYR A 73 -7.29 2.03 1.03
CA TYR A 73 -6.28 1.94 2.08
C TYR A 73 -6.85 2.24 3.46
N ASN A 74 -6.24 1.65 4.48
CA ASN A 74 -6.52 1.93 5.89
C ASN A 74 -5.19 2.28 6.57
N MET A 75 -5.15 3.40 7.27
CA MET A 75 -3.94 3.92 7.91
C MET A 75 -4.28 4.33 9.34
N TYR A 76 -4.68 3.35 10.16
CA TYR A 76 -5.01 3.59 11.57
C TYR A 76 -3.91 3.02 12.48
N GLY A 77 -3.35 3.88 13.34
CA GLY A 77 -2.32 3.51 14.32
C GLY A 77 -1.36 4.65 14.65
N ASN A 78 -0.73 4.59 15.83
CA ASN A 78 0.18 5.64 16.30
C ASN A 78 1.56 5.62 15.61
N THR A 79 1.97 4.46 15.10
CA THR A 79 3.25 4.25 14.41
C THR A 79 3.14 4.36 12.89
N ILE A 80 1.99 4.81 12.39
CA ILE A 80 1.76 4.93 10.94
C ILE A 80 2.71 5.98 10.35
N GLY A 81 3.52 5.55 9.40
CA GLY A 81 4.40 6.39 8.58
C GLY A 81 3.69 6.97 7.35
N SER A 82 4.20 6.67 6.16
CA SER A 82 3.60 7.07 4.88
C SER A 82 3.29 5.87 3.99
N LEU A 83 2.26 6.03 3.15
CA LEU A 83 1.98 5.17 2.00
C LEU A 83 2.19 6.01 0.74
N GLU A 84 3.03 5.52 -0.17
CA GLU A 84 3.46 6.25 -1.37
C GLU A 84 3.19 5.43 -2.63
N VAL A 85 2.73 6.09 -3.69
CA VAL A 85 2.68 5.54 -5.05
C VAL A 85 3.77 6.19 -5.87
N LYS A 86 4.62 5.38 -6.49
CA LYS A 86 5.73 5.84 -7.32
C LYS A 86 5.68 5.19 -8.69
N ALA A 87 6.07 5.96 -9.71
CA ALA A 87 6.34 5.48 -11.06
C ALA A 87 7.55 6.22 -11.61
N ASP A 88 8.44 5.50 -12.30
CA ASP A 88 9.63 6.08 -12.97
C ASP A 88 10.48 6.99 -12.06
N GLY A 89 10.63 6.60 -10.79
CA GLY A 89 11.39 7.35 -9.79
C GLY A 89 10.65 8.55 -9.19
N ALA A 90 9.52 8.98 -9.75
CA ALA A 90 8.69 10.06 -9.24
C ALA A 90 7.66 9.56 -8.22
N THR A 91 7.38 10.38 -7.20
CA THR A 91 6.27 10.14 -6.26
C THR A 91 5.01 10.79 -6.81
N LEU A 92 4.00 10.00 -7.15
CA LEU A 92 2.76 10.46 -7.74
C LEU A 92 1.69 10.76 -6.69
N TRP A 93 1.71 10.04 -5.57
CA TRP A 93 0.75 10.20 -4.49
C TRP A 93 1.35 9.81 -3.14
N THR A 94 0.87 10.45 -2.06
CA THR A 94 1.31 10.16 -0.70
C THR A 94 0.16 10.38 0.28
N ALA A 95 -0.07 9.41 1.18
CA ALA A 95 -0.77 9.63 2.44
C ALA A 95 0.21 9.50 3.61
N ARG A 96 0.06 10.37 4.62
CA ARG A 96 0.93 10.41 5.81
C ARG A 96 0.13 10.33 7.10
N GLY A 97 0.67 9.61 8.06
CA GLY A 97 0.17 9.51 9.43
C GLY A 97 -1.18 8.81 9.54
N ASN A 98 -1.70 8.83 10.76
CA ASN A 98 -3.00 8.24 11.09
C ASN A 98 -4.14 8.93 10.32
N LYS A 99 -5.00 8.14 9.66
CA LYS A 99 -6.18 8.57 8.90
C LYS A 99 -7.51 8.16 9.55
N GLY A 100 -7.46 7.63 10.76
CA GLY A 100 -8.62 7.08 11.45
C GLY A 100 -8.98 5.69 10.96
N THR A 101 -10.07 5.14 11.49
CA THR A 101 -10.43 3.73 11.36
C THR A 101 -11.06 3.36 10.01
N ALA A 102 -11.54 4.35 9.25
CA ALA A 102 -12.23 4.13 8.00
C ALA A 102 -11.27 3.73 6.86
N TRP A 103 -11.79 2.89 5.95
CA TRP A 103 -11.14 2.70 4.65
C TRP A 103 -11.35 3.95 3.79
N LEU A 104 -10.26 4.44 3.22
CA LEU A 104 -10.24 5.54 2.27
C LEU A 104 -9.97 5.01 0.86
N GLU A 105 -10.36 5.76 -0.16
CA GLU A 105 -10.06 5.45 -1.56
C GLU A 105 -9.14 6.53 -2.14
N ALA A 106 -8.20 6.11 -2.98
CA ALA A 106 -7.36 6.99 -3.76
C ALA A 106 -7.39 6.58 -5.24
N THR A 107 -7.36 7.57 -6.12
CA THR A 107 -7.20 7.41 -7.56
C THR A 107 -5.98 8.23 -7.98
N VAL A 108 -4.99 7.56 -8.57
CA VAL A 108 -3.70 8.15 -8.92
C VAL A 108 -3.50 8.05 -10.42
N PRO A 109 -3.48 9.16 -11.16
CA PRO A 109 -3.11 9.17 -12.58
C PRO A 109 -1.71 8.60 -12.76
N LEU A 110 -1.54 7.68 -13.71
CA LEU A 110 -0.26 7.07 -14.04
C LEU A 110 0.30 7.72 -15.31
N PRO A 111 1.62 7.94 -15.39
CA PRO A 111 2.24 8.44 -16.61
C PRO A 111 2.06 7.44 -17.74
N SER A 112 1.73 7.93 -18.93
CA SER A 112 1.77 7.13 -20.16
C SER A 112 3.21 6.99 -20.63
N GLY A 113 3.61 5.79 -21.05
CA GLY A 113 4.87 5.59 -21.74
C GLY A 113 4.73 6.08 -23.18
N THR A 114 5.64 6.94 -23.64
CA THR A 114 5.88 7.11 -25.08
C THR A 114 6.76 5.95 -25.52
N ASN A 115 6.27 5.13 -26.46
CA ASN A 115 7.09 4.12 -27.16
C ASN A 115 8.34 4.76 -27.76
#